data_AF-A0A379A9I3-F1
#
_entry.id   AF-A0A379A9I3-F1
#
_cell.length_a   1.000
_cell.length_b   1.000
_cell.length_c   1.000
_cell.angle_alpha   90.00
_cell.angle_beta   90.00
_cell.angle_gamma   90.00
#
_symmetry.space_group_name_H-M   'P 1'
#
loop_
_entity.id
_entity.type
_entity.pdbx_description
1 polymer ?
#
loop_
_entity_poly.entity_id
_entity_poly.type
_entity_poly.pdbx_seq_one_letter_code
_entity_poly.pdbx_strand_id
1 'polypeptide(L)'
;MIQKHRRKQAAIVAGVGLGVAATLWGMKRWRQLKETPPVSPNSHHAGLAGYYQQIGDWRMFTRVTPNEDQGLPVVLIHGLVMSGRAMESLALALGRDYHVLVPDLPGFGASTLPPSAPIMSVDQLADALWLWLQHNGFQRAIWGRQFVWLPDSGRAGGETSTGCSGTGAAGTDGRSSCPQSAASALARLA
;
A
#
# COMPACT_ATOMS: atom_id res chain seq x y z
N MET A 1 1.31 46.04 -44.47
CA MET A 1 1.34 46.23 -42.99
C MET A 1 0.31 45.37 -42.23
N ILE A 2 -0.94 45.26 -42.72
CA ILE A 2 -2.07 44.54 -42.08
C ILE A 2 -1.82 43.04 -41.79
N GLN A 3 -1.16 42.32 -42.71
CA GLN A 3 -0.89 40.88 -42.55
C GLN A 3 0.05 40.54 -41.38
N LYS A 4 1.00 41.43 -41.06
CA LYS A 4 1.94 41.26 -39.93
C LYS A 4 1.22 41.41 -38.57
N HIS A 5 0.21 42.26 -38.50
CA HIS A 5 -0.58 42.48 -37.28
C HIS A 5 -1.50 41.28 -36.97
N ARG A 6 -2.17 40.72 -37.98
CA ARG A 6 -3.01 39.52 -37.84
C ARG A 6 -2.22 38.29 -37.36
N ARG A 7 -1.00 38.09 -37.87
CA ARG A 7 -0.12 36.98 -37.42
C ARG A 7 0.33 37.14 -35.96
N LYS A 8 0.65 38.37 -35.53
CA LYS A 8 0.97 38.66 -34.13
C LYS A 8 -0.23 38.43 -33.20
N GLN A 9 -1.41 38.91 -33.58
CA GLN A 9 -2.64 38.68 -32.81
C GLN A 9 -3.00 37.19 -32.73
N ALA A 10 -2.87 36.45 -33.84
CA ALA A 10 -3.09 35.00 -33.85
C ALA A 10 -2.12 34.25 -32.92
N ALA A 11 -0.84 34.64 -32.90
CA ALA A 11 0.15 34.05 -32.00
C ALA A 11 -0.17 34.34 -30.51
N ILE A 12 -0.61 35.56 -30.18
CA ILE A 12 -1.02 35.92 -28.81
C ILE A 12 -2.24 35.11 -28.38
N VAL A 13 -3.27 35.03 -29.23
CA VAL A 13 -4.50 34.27 -28.93
C VAL A 13 -4.20 32.79 -28.74
N ALA A 14 -3.34 32.20 -29.57
CA ALA A 14 -2.91 30.82 -29.41
C ALA A 14 -2.14 30.60 -28.10
N GLY A 15 -1.23 31.51 -27.74
CA GLY A 15 -0.49 31.44 -26.46
C GLY A 15 -1.40 31.54 -25.24
N VAL A 16 -2.37 32.47 -25.25
CA VAL A 16 -3.38 32.60 -24.18
C VAL A 16 -4.25 31.34 -24.10
N GLY A 17 -4.70 30.82 -25.25
CA GLY A 17 -5.51 29.60 -25.31
C GLY A 17 -4.81 28.39 -24.69
N LEU A 18 -3.53 28.19 -25.00
CA LEU A 18 -2.73 27.10 -24.41
C LEU A 18 -2.52 27.29 -22.90
N GLY A 19 -2.26 28.52 -22.44
CA GLY A 19 -2.11 28.81 -21.01
C GLY A 19 -3.37 28.53 -20.19
N VAL A 20 -4.53 28.94 -20.70
CA VAL A 20 -5.83 28.65 -20.08
C VAL A 20 -6.10 27.14 -20.06
N ALA A 21 -5.89 26.45 -21.19
CA ALA A 21 -6.07 25.00 -21.27
C ALA A 21 -5.19 24.22 -20.29
N ALA A 22 -3.91 24.59 -20.17
CA ALA A 22 -2.99 23.98 -19.23
C ALA A 22 -3.40 24.21 -17.76
N THR A 23 -3.89 25.41 -17.44
CA THR A 23 -4.39 25.75 -16.08
C THR A 23 -5.62 24.92 -15.74
N LEU A 24 -6.60 24.84 -16.65
CA LEU A 24 -7.81 24.03 -16.47
C LEU A 24 -7.47 22.54 -16.34
N TRP A 25 -6.54 22.04 -17.15
CA TRP A 25 -6.05 20.66 -17.05
C TRP A 25 -5.37 20.40 -15.69
N GLY A 26 -4.50 21.30 -15.25
CA GLY A 26 -3.85 21.23 -13.94
C GLY A 26 -4.84 21.24 -12.77
N MET A 27 -5.83 22.14 -12.80
CA MET A 27 -6.91 22.20 -11.80
C MET A 27 -7.75 20.92 -11.79
N LYS A 28 -8.13 20.40 -12.97
CA LYS A 28 -8.89 19.15 -13.08
C LYS A 28 -8.08 17.97 -12.56
N ARG A 29 -6.79 17.89 -12.90
CA ARG A 29 -5.88 16.86 -12.41
C ARG A 29 -5.71 16.92 -10.89
N TRP A 30 -5.59 18.12 -10.33
CA TRP A 30 -5.51 18.34 -8.88
C TRP A 30 -6.80 17.89 -8.17
N ARG A 31 -7.96 18.22 -8.72
CA ARG A 31 -9.26 17.81 -8.18
C ARG A 31 -9.41 16.29 -8.19
N GLN A 32 -9.04 15.64 -9.31
CA GLN A 32 -9.03 14.19 -9.41
C GLN A 32 -8.12 13.52 -8.37
N LEU A 33 -6.95 14.11 -8.08
CA LEU A 33 -6.06 13.60 -7.05
C LEU A 33 -6.67 13.74 -5.64
N LYS A 34 -7.46 14.78 -5.39
CA LYS A 34 -8.20 14.95 -4.12
C LYS A 34 -9.41 14.03 -3.99
N GLU A 35 -10.05 13.69 -5.11
CA GLU A 35 -11.26 12.87 -5.16
C GLU A 35 -10.96 11.37 -5.26
N THR A 36 -9.70 10.93 -5.10
CA THR A 36 -9.40 9.50 -5.15
C THR A 36 -10.05 8.78 -3.96
N PRO A 37 -10.83 7.71 -4.19
CA PRO A 37 -11.54 7.02 -3.13
C PRO A 37 -10.54 6.41 -2.12
N PRO A 38 -10.89 6.36 -0.82
CA PRO A 38 -10.04 5.79 0.21
C PRO A 38 -9.60 4.36 -0.07
N VAL A 39 -10.47 3.53 -0.67
CA VAL A 39 -10.14 2.21 -1.19
C VAL A 39 -10.18 2.27 -2.71
N SER A 40 -9.17 1.75 -3.41
CA SER A 40 -9.23 1.71 -4.86
C SER A 40 -10.38 0.80 -5.36
N PRO A 41 -11.03 1.11 -6.49
CA PRO A 41 -12.12 0.29 -7.01
C PRO A 41 -11.73 -1.18 -7.22
N ASN A 42 -10.50 -1.42 -7.68
CA ASN A 42 -9.99 -2.77 -7.90
C ASN A 42 -9.83 -3.54 -6.59
N SER A 43 -9.27 -2.90 -5.55
CA SER A 43 -9.11 -3.53 -4.25
C SER A 43 -10.44 -3.77 -3.55
N HIS A 44 -11.40 -2.87 -3.72
CA HIS A 44 -12.76 -3.05 -3.23
C HIS A 44 -13.44 -4.26 -3.88
N HIS A 45 -13.32 -4.43 -5.20
CA HIS A 45 -13.81 -5.64 -5.88
C HIS A 45 -13.09 -6.92 -5.45
N ALA A 46 -11.83 -6.82 -5.03
CA ALA A 46 -11.06 -7.92 -4.46
C ALA A 46 -11.39 -8.21 -2.98
N GLY A 47 -12.39 -7.53 -2.41
CA GLY A 47 -12.89 -7.77 -1.06
C GLY A 47 -12.29 -6.88 0.03
N LEU A 48 -11.41 -5.94 -0.32
CA LEU A 48 -10.88 -4.98 0.66
C LEU A 48 -11.96 -3.96 1.03
N ALA A 49 -12.40 -3.97 2.27
CA ALA A 49 -13.34 -2.99 2.80
C ALA A 49 -12.59 -1.82 3.46
N GLY A 50 -13.31 -0.73 3.75
CA GLY A 50 -12.76 0.35 4.55
C GLY A 50 -13.82 1.11 5.32
N TYR A 51 -13.46 1.58 6.51
CA TYR A 51 -14.37 2.20 7.45
C TYR A 51 -13.67 3.26 8.30
N TYR A 52 -14.47 4.19 8.83
CA TYR A 52 -14.01 5.24 9.72
C TYR A 52 -14.25 4.87 11.17
N GLN A 53 -13.26 5.13 12.02
CA GLN A 53 -13.33 4.99 13.47
C GLN A 53 -12.99 6.34 14.12
N GLN A 54 -13.73 6.69 15.17
CA GLN A 54 -13.39 7.84 16.01
C GLN A 54 -12.51 7.38 17.17
N ILE A 55 -11.24 7.78 17.16
CA ILE A 55 -10.22 7.39 18.13
C ILE A 55 -9.80 8.64 18.90
N GLY A 56 -10.42 8.87 20.06
CA GLY A 56 -10.27 10.14 20.77
C GLY A 56 -10.67 11.33 19.89
N ASP A 57 -9.75 12.27 19.69
CA ASP A 57 -9.97 13.48 18.88
C ASP A 57 -9.80 13.24 17.37
N TRP A 58 -9.33 12.06 16.96
CA TRP A 58 -8.97 11.75 15.58
C TRP A 58 -10.06 10.91 14.90
N ARG A 59 -10.34 11.23 13.63
CA ARG A 59 -11.14 10.36 12.77
C ARG A 59 -10.19 9.57 11.87
N MET A 60 -10.03 8.29 12.19
CA MET A 60 -9.10 7.39 11.48
C MET A 60 -9.84 6.53 10.47
N PHE A 61 -9.27 6.36 9.29
CA PHE A 61 -9.76 5.43 8.28
C PHE A 61 -8.93 4.15 8.32
N THR A 62 -9.60 3.01 8.32
CA THR A 62 -8.97 1.68 8.31
C THR A 62 -9.44 0.92 7.10
N ARG A 63 -8.50 0.31 6.36
CA ARG A 63 -8.82 -0.73 5.37
C ARG A 63 -8.68 -2.10 5.98
N VAL A 64 -9.54 -3.03 5.62
CA VAL A 64 -9.57 -4.36 6.23
C VAL A 64 -9.88 -5.43 5.19
N THR A 65 -9.18 -6.55 5.29
CA THR A 65 -9.47 -7.76 4.52
C THR A 65 -10.64 -8.52 5.16
N PRO A 66 -11.46 -9.25 4.39
CA PRO A 66 -12.71 -9.84 4.89
C PRO A 66 -12.53 -11.00 5.88
N ASN A 67 -11.30 -11.44 6.12
CA ASN A 67 -10.96 -12.63 6.86
C ASN A 67 -10.64 -12.27 8.32
N GLU A 68 -11.62 -12.36 9.22
CA GLU A 68 -11.46 -11.95 10.62
C GLU A 68 -10.97 -13.08 11.54
N ASP A 69 -11.09 -14.34 11.10
CA ASP A 69 -10.95 -15.53 11.96
C ASP A 69 -9.51 -16.08 12.07
N GLN A 70 -8.53 -15.40 11.48
CA GLN A 70 -7.17 -15.93 11.32
C GLN A 70 -6.16 -15.29 12.27
N GLY A 71 -6.15 -15.80 13.51
CA GLY A 71 -5.03 -15.64 14.44
C GLY A 71 -4.68 -14.20 14.81
N LEU A 72 -3.39 -13.90 14.93
CA LEU A 72 -2.92 -12.55 15.24
C LEU A 72 -3.11 -11.65 14.02
N PRO A 73 -3.72 -10.46 14.18
CA PRO A 73 -3.93 -9.55 13.06
C PRO A 73 -2.58 -9.00 12.57
N VAL A 74 -2.48 -8.80 11.27
CA VAL A 74 -1.38 -8.09 10.63
C VAL A 74 -1.78 -6.64 10.44
N VAL A 75 -1.05 -5.71 11.08
CA VAL A 75 -1.28 -4.28 10.94
C VAL A 75 -0.21 -3.68 10.04
N LEU A 76 -0.65 -3.10 8.93
CA LEU A 76 0.20 -2.48 7.92
C LEU A 76 0.20 -0.96 8.08
N ILE A 77 1.36 -0.40 8.43
CA ILE A 77 1.53 1.06 8.59
C ILE A 77 2.29 1.63 7.38
N HIS A 78 1.74 2.68 6.80
CA HIS A 78 2.36 3.40 5.69
C HIS A 78 3.58 4.23 6.12
N GLY A 79 4.48 4.52 5.19
CA GLY A 79 5.61 5.44 5.41
C GLY A 79 5.21 6.91 5.37
N LEU A 80 6.21 7.79 5.59
CA LEU A 80 6.03 9.24 5.47
C LEU A 80 5.57 9.63 4.06
N VAL A 81 4.70 10.64 3.96
CA VAL A 81 4.15 11.18 2.69
C VAL A 81 3.26 10.19 1.91
N MET A 82 2.98 9.02 2.46
CA MET A 82 2.12 7.99 1.85
C MET A 82 0.77 7.88 2.59
N SER A 83 -0.08 6.98 2.10
CA SER A 83 -1.27 6.51 2.80
C SER A 83 -1.33 4.99 2.73
N GLY A 84 -2.19 4.37 3.54
CA GLY A 84 -2.45 2.93 3.51
C GLY A 84 -2.93 2.43 2.14
N ARG A 85 -3.39 3.34 1.28
CA ARG A 85 -3.73 3.06 -0.12
C ARG A 85 -2.55 2.50 -0.93
N ALA A 86 -1.31 2.87 -0.57
CA ALA A 86 -0.10 2.33 -1.20
C ALA A 86 0.17 0.86 -0.82
N MET A 87 -0.50 0.34 0.21
CA MET A 87 -0.31 -1.01 0.73
C MET A 87 -1.47 -1.96 0.38
N GLU A 88 -2.46 -1.53 -0.40
CA GLU A 88 -3.63 -2.35 -0.73
C GLU A 88 -3.25 -3.67 -1.42
N SER A 89 -2.27 -3.66 -2.33
CA SER A 89 -1.80 -4.88 -3.00
C SER A 89 -1.16 -5.87 -2.02
N LEU A 90 -0.36 -5.36 -1.08
CA LEU A 90 0.23 -6.17 -0.02
C LEU A 90 -0.85 -6.71 0.94
N ALA A 91 -1.83 -5.86 1.30
CA ALA A 91 -2.93 -6.27 2.15
C ALA A 91 -3.75 -7.40 1.53
N LEU A 92 -4.04 -7.33 0.23
CA LEU A 92 -4.74 -8.39 -0.49
C LEU A 92 -3.91 -9.68 -0.60
N ALA A 93 -2.60 -9.55 -0.82
CA ALA A 93 -1.72 -10.72 -0.89
C ALA A 93 -1.67 -11.47 0.45
N LEU A 94 -1.55 -10.73 1.56
CA LEU A 94 -1.54 -11.28 2.92
C LEU A 94 -2.93 -11.70 3.41
N GLY A 95 -4.00 -11.06 2.92
CA GLY A 95 -5.39 -11.31 3.31
C GLY A 95 -5.90 -12.72 3.01
N ARG A 96 -5.15 -13.49 2.23
CA ARG A 96 -5.41 -14.92 1.98
C ARG A 96 -5.26 -15.75 3.25
N ASP A 97 -4.28 -15.39 4.08
CA ASP A 97 -3.81 -16.21 5.21
C ASP A 97 -3.83 -15.44 6.55
N TYR A 98 -4.20 -14.16 6.55
CA TYR A 98 -4.21 -13.30 7.73
C TYR A 98 -5.38 -12.33 7.74
N HIS A 99 -5.82 -11.94 8.93
CA HIS A 99 -6.63 -10.75 9.11
C HIS A 99 -5.74 -9.51 9.01
N VAL A 100 -5.82 -8.77 7.90
CA VAL A 100 -4.97 -7.61 7.63
C VAL A 100 -5.76 -6.31 7.82
N LEU A 101 -5.21 -5.41 8.64
CA LEU A 101 -5.70 -4.06 8.83
C LEU A 101 -4.66 -3.03 8.36
N VAL A 102 -5.12 -2.00 7.65
CA VAL A 102 -4.28 -0.91 7.14
C VAL A 102 -4.86 0.43 7.60
N PRO A 103 -4.53 0.89 8.82
CA PRO A 103 -4.94 2.20 9.30
C PRO A 103 -4.16 3.32 8.59
N ASP A 104 -4.87 4.36 8.17
CA ASP A 104 -4.29 5.65 7.80
C ASP A 104 -4.02 6.44 9.09
N LEU A 105 -2.77 6.86 9.32
CA LEU A 105 -2.43 7.67 10.49
C LEU A 105 -3.11 9.06 10.42
N PRO A 106 -3.38 9.72 11.57
CA PRO A 106 -3.99 11.05 11.56
C PRO A 106 -3.26 12.04 10.64
N GLY A 107 -4.02 12.69 9.75
CA GLY A 107 -3.47 13.63 8.77
C GLY A 107 -2.98 13.00 7.46
N PHE A 108 -3.06 11.67 7.32
CA PHE A 108 -2.68 10.95 6.12
C PHE A 108 -3.88 10.24 5.48
N GLY A 109 -3.80 10.04 4.16
CA GLY A 109 -4.80 9.28 3.42
C GLY A 109 -6.20 9.85 3.60
N ALA A 110 -7.12 9.00 4.07
CA ALA A 110 -8.49 9.40 4.35
C ALA A 110 -8.74 9.79 5.82
N SER A 111 -7.73 9.66 6.69
CA SER A 111 -7.79 10.10 8.09
C SER A 111 -7.62 11.60 8.21
N THR A 112 -8.36 12.23 9.13
CA THR A 112 -8.37 13.69 9.28
C THR A 112 -7.84 14.11 10.65
N LEU A 113 -7.09 15.22 10.67
CA LEU A 113 -6.74 15.93 11.89
C LEU A 113 -7.90 16.84 12.32
N PRO A 114 -8.14 17.02 13.62
CA PRO A 114 -9.04 18.06 14.11
C PRO A 114 -8.45 19.44 13.78
N PRO A 115 -9.30 20.44 13.47
CA PRO A 115 -8.83 21.80 13.16
C PRO A 115 -7.98 22.45 14.27
N SER A 116 -8.16 21.99 15.52
CA SER A 116 -7.42 22.46 16.69
C SER A 116 -5.96 21.97 16.74
N ALA A 117 -5.60 20.92 16.00
CA ALA A 117 -4.26 20.33 16.00
C ALA A 117 -3.81 19.97 14.57
N PRO A 118 -3.34 20.95 13.78
CA PRO A 118 -3.03 20.74 12.35
C PRO A 118 -1.70 20.02 12.09
N ILE A 119 -0.87 19.80 13.11
CA ILE A 119 0.45 19.14 13.00
C ILE A 119 0.60 18.17 14.18
N MET A 120 1.13 16.97 13.91
CA MET A 120 1.45 15.97 14.92
C MET A 120 2.92 15.56 14.86
N SER A 121 3.54 15.38 16.04
CA SER A 121 4.86 14.76 16.17
C SER A 121 4.79 13.24 15.95
N VAL A 122 5.94 12.61 15.78
CA VAL A 122 6.04 11.14 15.68
C VAL A 122 5.47 10.46 16.93
N ASP A 123 5.74 11.02 18.12
CA ASP A 123 5.23 10.50 19.39
C ASP A 123 3.70 10.57 19.44
N GLN A 124 3.12 11.69 19.02
CA GLN A 124 1.66 11.84 18.98
C GLN A 124 1.01 10.89 17.97
N LEU A 125 1.68 10.61 16.83
CA LEU A 125 1.21 9.61 15.87
C LEU A 125 1.30 8.19 16.46
N ALA A 126 2.36 7.88 17.22
CA ALA A 126 2.49 6.61 17.92
C ALA A 126 1.42 6.44 19.01
N ASP A 127 1.11 7.49 19.76
CA ASP A 127 0.02 7.50 20.76
C ASP A 127 -1.34 7.30 20.09
N ALA A 128 -1.60 7.96 18.96
CA ALA A 128 -2.84 7.77 18.20
C ALA A 128 -2.98 6.33 17.69
N LEU A 129 -1.88 5.74 17.20
CA LEU A 129 -1.85 4.34 16.78
C LEU A 129 -2.06 3.39 17.98
N TRP A 130 -1.47 3.69 19.13
CA TRP A 130 -1.69 2.93 20.35
C TRP A 130 -3.16 2.95 20.79
N LEU A 131 -3.79 4.12 20.80
CA LEU A 131 -5.22 4.26 21.09
C LEU A 131 -6.08 3.50 20.06
N TRP A 132 -5.68 3.50 18.79
CA TRP A 132 -6.34 2.75 17.75
C TRP A 132 -6.28 1.23 18.02
N LEU A 133 -5.12 0.68 18.42
CA LEU A 133 -5.01 -0.74 18.80
C LEU A 133 -5.95 -1.08 19.95
N GLN A 134 -5.96 -0.23 20.98
CA GLN A 134 -6.82 -0.41 22.16
C GLN A 134 -8.30 -0.37 21.78
N HIS A 135 -8.70 0.54 20.89
CA HIS A 135 -10.08 0.64 20.39
C HIS A 135 -10.52 -0.60 19.62
N ASN A 136 -9.60 -1.24 18.87
CA ASN A 136 -9.89 -2.48 18.14
C ASN A 136 -9.67 -3.75 18.99
N GLY A 137 -9.34 -3.60 20.28
CA GLY A 137 -9.16 -4.73 21.21
C GLY A 137 -7.89 -5.56 20.98
N PHE A 138 -6.91 -5.03 20.24
CA PHE A 138 -5.69 -5.76 19.92
C PHE A 138 -4.61 -5.58 20.99
N GLN A 139 -4.30 -6.67 21.69
CA GLN A 139 -3.16 -6.69 22.63
C GLN A 139 -1.83 -7.01 21.96
N ARG A 140 -1.88 -7.68 20.80
CA ARG A 140 -0.72 -8.10 20.01
C ARG A 140 -1.09 -8.04 18.54
N ALA A 141 -0.14 -7.63 17.70
CA ALA A 141 -0.28 -7.58 16.26
C ALA A 141 1.07 -7.88 15.61
N ILE A 142 1.02 -8.42 14.39
CA ILE A 142 2.19 -8.52 13.53
C ILE A 142 2.30 -7.21 12.75
N TRP A 143 3.44 -6.53 12.86
CA TRP A 143 3.64 -5.24 12.21
C TRP A 143 4.28 -5.40 10.85
N GLY A 144 3.59 -4.95 9.80
CA GLY A 144 4.19 -4.74 8.50
C GLY A 144 4.42 -3.25 8.27
N ARG A 145 5.63 -2.88 7.88
CA ARG A 145 5.89 -1.54 7.34
C ARG A 145 6.09 -1.62 5.84
N GLN A 146 5.81 -0.51 5.17
CA GLN A 146 6.21 -0.34 3.78
C GLN A 146 7.71 -0.60 3.64
N PHE A 147 8.05 -1.66 2.90
CA PHE A 147 9.41 -1.93 2.45
C PHE A 147 9.50 -1.43 1.01
N VAL A 148 10.31 -0.41 0.74
CA VAL A 148 10.69 -0.09 -0.64
C VAL A 148 11.66 -1.19 -1.07
N TRP A 149 11.16 -2.15 -1.83
CA TRP A 149 12.01 -3.07 -2.54
C TRP A 149 12.70 -2.28 -3.66
N LEU A 150 13.93 -1.83 -3.40
CA LEU A 150 14.79 -1.40 -4.50
C LEU A 150 15.12 -2.66 -5.31
N PRO A 151 14.84 -2.70 -6.61
CA PRO A 151 15.38 -3.76 -7.45
C PRO A 151 16.90 -3.77 -7.29
N ASP A 152 17.44 -4.92 -6.92
CA ASP A 152 18.87 -5.17 -7.04
C ASP A 152 19.24 -4.84 -8.49
N SER A 153 20.07 -3.82 -8.69
CA SER A 153 20.52 -3.40 -10.00
C SER A 153 21.47 -4.47 -10.53
N GLY A 154 20.90 -5.53 -11.07
CA GLY A 154 21.51 -6.59 -11.86
C GLY A 154 22.98 -6.91 -11.59
N ARG A 155 23.24 -7.98 -10.84
CA ARG A 155 24.14 -8.99 -11.40
C ARG A 155 23.32 -9.86 -12.34
N ALA A 156 23.48 -9.56 -13.63
CA ALA A 156 22.97 -10.39 -14.70
C ALA A 156 23.55 -11.81 -14.62
N GLY A 157 22.68 -12.80 -14.83
CA GLY A 157 23.01 -14.03 -15.54
C GLY A 157 23.51 -15.18 -14.70
N GLY A 158 22.68 -16.21 -14.55
CA GLY A 158 23.14 -17.51 -14.08
C GLY A 158 22.08 -18.52 -13.65
N GLU A 159 20.87 -18.50 -14.22
CA GLU A 159 20.00 -19.68 -14.14
C GLU A 159 20.58 -20.76 -15.07
N THR A 160 21.29 -21.74 -14.50
CA THR A 160 21.41 -23.06 -15.12
C THR A 160 20.47 -23.99 -14.38
N SER A 161 19.27 -24.13 -14.93
CA SER A 161 18.37 -25.24 -14.66
C SER A 161 18.98 -26.53 -15.24
N THR A 162 19.73 -27.27 -14.42
CA THR A 162 20.10 -28.64 -14.78
C THR A 162 18.90 -29.53 -14.46
N GLY A 163 18.17 -29.90 -15.51
CA GLY A 163 17.05 -30.83 -15.44
C GLY A 163 17.48 -32.24 -15.00
N CYS A 164 16.71 -32.85 -14.12
CA CYS A 164 16.75 -34.27 -13.86
C CYS A 164 16.18 -35.02 -15.07
N SER A 165 17.06 -35.57 -15.91
CA SER A 165 16.71 -36.58 -16.90
C SER A 165 16.72 -37.95 -16.22
N GLY A 166 15.54 -38.48 -15.92
CA GLY A 166 15.38 -39.85 -15.43
C GLY A 166 15.55 -40.84 -16.58
N THR A 167 16.57 -41.69 -16.51
CA THR A 167 16.59 -42.97 -17.21
C THR A 167 16.55 -44.07 -16.15
N GLY A 168 15.46 -44.85 -16.18
CA GLY A 168 15.25 -45.96 -15.27
C GLY A 168 16.05 -47.19 -15.67
N ALA A 169 16.61 -47.86 -14.68
CA ALA A 169 16.89 -49.29 -14.71
C ALA A 169 16.92 -49.81 -13.26
N ALA A 170 16.40 -51.03 -13.11
CA ALA A 170 16.05 -51.72 -11.87
C ALA A 170 17.21 -51.92 -10.87
N GLY A 171 16.87 -51.91 -9.58
CA GLY A 171 17.76 -52.32 -8.50
C GLY A 171 17.10 -52.07 -7.14
N THR A 172 16.91 -53.13 -6.36
CA THR A 172 16.30 -53.15 -5.03
C THR A 172 17.17 -52.48 -3.96
N ASP A 173 16.49 -51.98 -2.92
CA ASP A 173 17.00 -51.53 -1.62
C ASP A 173 17.77 -50.19 -1.58
N GLY A 174 17.23 -49.22 -0.83
CA GLY A 174 18.00 -48.03 -0.47
C GLY A 174 17.15 -46.80 -0.19
N ARG A 175 16.93 -46.53 1.10
CA ARG A 175 16.45 -45.27 1.66
C ARG A 175 17.28 -44.10 1.10
N SER A 176 16.69 -43.18 0.33
CA SER A 176 17.37 -41.94 -0.10
C SER A 176 16.50 -40.69 0.10
N SER A 177 16.91 -39.97 1.13
CA SER A 177 16.59 -38.62 1.61
C SER A 177 16.20 -37.59 0.54
N CYS A 178 15.02 -36.98 0.71
CA CYS A 178 14.69 -35.68 0.13
C CYS A 178 15.09 -34.60 1.16
N PRO A 179 15.84 -33.54 0.82
CA PRO A 179 16.16 -32.50 1.77
C PRO A 179 14.90 -31.66 2.05
N GLN A 180 14.33 -31.85 3.24
CA GLN A 180 13.53 -30.82 3.89
C GLN A 180 14.48 -29.68 4.27
N SER A 181 14.36 -28.52 3.62
CA SER A 181 14.90 -27.29 4.21
C SER A 181 14.15 -26.06 3.74
N ALA A 182 13.78 -25.24 4.73
CA ALA A 182 13.34 -23.85 4.67
C ALA A 182 11.83 -23.56 4.63
N ALA A 183 11.06 -24.07 5.59
CA ALA A 183 9.84 -23.39 6.09
C ALA A 183 9.38 -23.86 7.49
N SER A 184 10.29 -24.28 8.38
CA SER A 184 9.93 -24.79 9.72
C SER A 184 10.93 -24.31 10.77
N ALA A 185 10.93 -23.01 11.07
CA ALA A 185 11.79 -22.44 12.10
C ALA A 185 11.13 -21.33 12.94
N LEU A 186 9.80 -21.33 13.09
CA LEU A 186 9.10 -20.43 14.02
C LEU A 186 7.94 -21.15 14.74
N ALA A 187 8.22 -22.34 15.27
CA ALA A 187 7.32 -23.03 16.19
C ALA A 187 8.13 -23.73 17.27
N ARG A 188 8.78 -22.94 18.13
CA ARG A 188 9.33 -23.29 19.45
C ARG A 188 10.00 -22.04 20.02
N LEU A 189 9.24 -21.27 20.81
CA LEU A 189 9.64 -20.50 22.01
C LEU A 189 8.61 -19.38 22.25
N ALA A 190 8.02 -19.41 23.45
CA ALA A 190 7.06 -18.48 24.08
C ALA A 190 5.59 -18.62 23.67
#